data_AF-B9W4C0-F1
#
_entry.id   AF-B9W4C0-F1
#
_cell.length_a   1.000
_cell.length_b   1.000
_cell.length_c   1.000
_cell.angle_alpha   90.00
_cell.angle_beta   90.00
_cell.angle_gamma   90.00
#
_symmetry.space_group_name_H-M   'P 1'
#
loop_
_entity.id
_entity.type
_entity.pdbx_description
1 polymer ?
#
loop_
_entity_poly.entity_id
_entity_poly.type
_entity_poly.pdbx_seq_one_letter_code
_entity_poly.pdbx_strand_id
1 'polypeptide(L)'
;FGSSTMKPNPRIFDSQVPPQQRVPPYKNILILIQWCKNNRKIYPRAYVILFGYYSGLRAAELCRFTNKNLVQLKERQSSVTVRRKWNTSWNVTYHKPLVDFIDELCVVFERKVQLYYSGVTEKLFDISPNVLSATVRSYYIHAINDLPPSGFGIHVMRYIIGTKLAENNKLPAAQRFLGHKQLDTTKHYLRYDLHELNKRITQVIQNNRFYNQLMNILEYNIIESTNN
;
A
#
# COMPACT_ATOMS: atom_id res chain seq x y z
N PHE A 1 -23.63 -22.93 -4.10
CA PHE A 1 -23.32 -21.90 -5.12
C PHE A 1 -21.81 -21.84 -5.35
N GLY A 2 -21.41 -22.11 -6.61
CA GLY A 2 -20.09 -22.07 -7.25
C GLY A 2 -18.82 -21.75 -6.45
N SER A 3 -17.93 -22.74 -6.35
CA SER A 3 -16.54 -22.60 -5.94
C SER A 3 -15.74 -21.73 -6.91
N SER A 4 -15.59 -20.43 -6.65
CA SER A 4 -14.55 -19.63 -7.31
C SER A 4 -13.23 -19.80 -6.57
N THR A 5 -12.47 -20.84 -6.93
CA THR A 5 -11.10 -21.12 -6.45
C THR A 5 -10.09 -20.17 -7.10
N MET A 6 -10.21 -18.86 -6.85
CA MET A 6 -9.10 -17.95 -7.13
C MET A 6 -8.04 -18.09 -6.04
N LYS A 7 -7.00 -18.89 -6.32
CA LYS A 7 -5.82 -19.00 -5.45
C LYS A 7 -5.11 -17.63 -5.38
N PRO A 8 -4.82 -17.09 -4.18
CA PRO A 8 -4.00 -15.90 -4.03
C PRO A 8 -2.68 -16.07 -4.77
N ASN A 9 -2.18 -15.00 -5.40
CA ASN A 9 -0.93 -15.05 -6.17
C ASN A 9 0.24 -15.56 -5.30
N PRO A 10 0.77 -16.77 -5.56
CA PRO A 10 1.77 -17.42 -4.69
C PRO A 10 3.11 -16.68 -4.67
N ARG A 11 3.36 -15.75 -5.60
CA ARG A 11 4.57 -14.90 -5.60
C ARG A 11 4.49 -13.69 -4.64
N ILE A 12 3.30 -13.36 -4.13
CA ILE A 12 3.09 -12.32 -3.12
C ILE A 12 2.83 -12.97 -1.75
N PHE A 13 2.26 -14.16 -1.77
CA PHE A 13 1.87 -14.94 -0.61
C PHE A 13 2.59 -16.29 -0.66
N ASP A 14 3.80 -16.34 -0.11
CA ASP A 14 4.44 -17.60 0.33
C ASP A 14 3.37 -18.45 1.07
N SER A 15 3.19 -19.71 0.71
CA SER A 15 2.01 -20.46 1.14
C SER A 15 2.03 -20.85 2.62
N GLN A 16 3.15 -20.63 3.32
CA GLN A 16 3.36 -21.10 4.69
C GLN A 16 2.88 -20.14 5.79
N VAL A 17 2.75 -18.85 5.50
CA VAL A 17 2.37 -17.82 6.50
C VAL A 17 1.12 -17.06 6.03
N PRO A 18 0.03 -16.99 6.81
CA PRO A 18 -1.18 -16.27 6.41
C PRO A 18 -0.87 -14.82 5.98
N PRO A 19 -1.55 -14.26 4.97
CA PRO A 19 -1.34 -12.87 4.53
C PRO A 19 -1.40 -11.84 5.67
N GLN A 20 -2.19 -12.11 6.71
CA GLN A 20 -2.36 -11.26 7.88
C GLN A 20 -1.09 -11.12 8.72
N GLN A 21 -0.30 -12.18 8.85
CA GLN A 21 0.95 -12.19 9.62
C GLN A 21 2.11 -11.52 8.88
N ARG A 22 1.87 -11.03 7.65
CA ARG A 22 2.86 -10.35 6.80
C ARG A 22 2.70 -8.83 6.77
N VAL A 23 1.68 -8.32 7.46
CA VAL A 23 1.33 -6.91 7.46
C VAL A 23 1.70 -6.35 8.83
N PRO A 24 2.71 -5.46 8.94
CA PRO A 24 3.02 -4.84 10.21
C PRO A 24 1.90 -3.88 10.63
N PRO A 25 1.80 -3.54 11.94
CA PRO A 25 0.84 -2.55 12.42
C PRO A 25 0.95 -1.22 11.67
N TYR A 26 -0.19 -0.57 11.42
CA TYR A 26 -0.21 0.73 10.73
C TYR A 26 0.64 1.79 11.46
N LYS A 27 0.65 1.78 12.80
CA LYS A 27 1.50 2.65 13.63
C LYS A 27 2.98 2.51 13.25
N ASN A 28 3.46 1.31 12.95
CA ASN A 28 4.85 1.05 12.56
C ASN A 28 5.16 1.68 11.20
N ILE A 29 4.20 1.68 10.27
CA ILE A 29 4.36 2.39 9.00
C ILE A 29 4.50 3.89 9.22
N LEU A 30 3.71 4.48 10.12
CA LEU A 30 3.81 5.91 10.44
C LEU A 30 5.18 6.25 11.06
N ILE A 31 5.67 5.41 11.98
CA ILE A 31 7.00 5.56 12.58
C ILE A 31 8.10 5.49 11.51
N LEU A 32 8.04 4.49 10.62
CA LEU A 32 8.98 4.37 9.50
C LEU A 32 8.96 5.61 8.59
N ILE A 33 7.79 6.10 8.21
CA ILE A 33 7.68 7.30 7.36
C ILE A 33 8.22 8.53 8.08
N GLN A 34 7.95 8.69 9.38
CA GLN A 34 8.51 9.79 10.14
C GLN A 34 10.03 9.70 10.25
N TRP A 35 10.58 8.50 10.46
CA TRP A 35 12.02 8.28 10.44
C TRP A 35 12.62 8.63 9.08
N CYS A 36 12.00 8.19 7.97
CA CYS A 36 12.45 8.54 6.63
C CYS A 36 12.41 10.05 6.39
N LYS A 37 11.36 10.75 6.85
CA LYS A 37 11.32 12.21 6.79
C LYS A 37 12.50 12.82 7.54
N ASN A 38 12.72 12.43 8.79
CA ASN A 38 13.75 13.05 9.63
C ASN A 38 15.17 12.79 9.11
N ASN A 39 15.40 11.66 8.43
CA ASN A 39 16.73 11.22 8.05
C ASN A 39 17.03 11.25 6.53
N ARG A 40 16.10 11.70 5.67
CA ARG A 40 16.28 11.65 4.20
C ARG A 40 17.49 12.40 3.65
N LYS A 41 17.98 13.42 4.35
CA LYS A 41 19.20 14.14 3.98
C LYS A 41 20.47 13.33 4.23
N ILE A 42 20.47 12.51 5.30
CA ILE A 42 21.58 11.63 5.67
C ILE A 42 21.51 10.33 4.87
N TYR A 43 20.29 9.84 4.62
CA TYR A 43 20.01 8.62 3.90
C TYR A 43 19.17 8.91 2.65
N PRO A 44 19.78 9.25 1.50
CA PRO A 44 19.06 9.67 0.29
C PRO A 44 18.08 8.63 -0.27
N ARG A 45 18.29 7.34 0.02
CA ARG A 45 17.33 6.29 -0.38
C ARG A 45 15.98 6.39 0.37
N ALA A 46 15.88 7.21 1.42
CA ALA A 46 14.58 7.50 2.03
C ALA A 46 13.65 8.26 1.08
N TYR A 47 14.18 9.06 0.13
CA TYR A 47 13.35 9.79 -0.84
C TYR A 47 12.50 8.86 -1.70
N VAL A 48 13.05 7.72 -2.16
CA VAL A 48 12.27 6.77 -2.97
C VAL A 48 11.16 6.07 -2.17
N ILE A 49 11.39 5.85 -0.87
CA ILE A 49 10.38 5.26 0.04
C ILE A 49 9.25 6.27 0.30
N LEU A 50 9.60 7.51 0.62
CA LEU A 50 8.64 8.61 0.79
C LEU A 50 7.86 8.87 -0.51
N PHE A 51 8.52 8.80 -1.66
CA PHE A 51 7.85 8.94 -2.94
C PHE A 51 6.84 7.81 -3.18
N GLY A 52 7.22 6.56 -2.89
CA GLY A 52 6.29 5.42 -2.93
C GLY A 52 5.09 5.59 -2.00
N TYR A 53 5.31 6.12 -0.80
CA TYR A 53 4.26 6.39 0.18
C TYR A 53 3.24 7.43 -0.33
N TYR A 54 3.71 8.57 -0.86
CA TYR A 54 2.80 9.64 -1.31
C TYR A 54 2.14 9.37 -2.68
N SER A 55 2.82 8.64 -3.56
CA SER A 55 2.37 8.41 -4.94
C SER A 55 1.54 7.13 -5.11
N GLY A 56 1.68 6.14 -4.23
CA GLY A 56 1.07 4.83 -4.40
C GLY A 56 1.67 4.00 -5.54
N LEU A 57 2.81 4.41 -6.10
CA LEU A 57 3.52 3.67 -7.15
C LEU A 57 4.12 2.36 -6.61
N ARG A 58 4.20 1.35 -7.47
CA ARG A 58 4.84 0.06 -7.17
C ARG A 58 6.35 0.20 -7.14
N ALA A 59 7.05 -0.68 -6.41
CA ALA A 59 8.51 -0.71 -6.36
C ALA A 59 9.18 -0.66 -7.75
N ALA A 60 8.73 -1.50 -8.70
CA ALA A 60 9.26 -1.50 -10.06
C ALA A 60 8.95 -0.22 -10.86
N GLU A 61 7.87 0.48 -10.53
CA GLU A 61 7.52 1.77 -11.15
C GLU A 61 8.45 2.88 -10.60
N LEU A 62 8.69 2.88 -9.28
CA LEU A 62 9.64 3.79 -8.61
C LEU A 62 11.07 3.63 -9.14
N CYS A 63 11.57 2.39 -9.26
CA CYS A 63 12.93 2.11 -9.74
C CYS A 63 13.15 2.45 -11.23
N ARG A 64 12.09 2.72 -11.99
CA ARG A 64 12.14 3.12 -13.39
C ARG A 64 11.81 4.60 -13.60
N PHE A 65 11.49 5.31 -12.53
CA PHE A 65 11.13 6.73 -12.59
C PHE A 65 12.34 7.54 -13.04
N THR A 66 12.15 8.48 -13.97
CA THR A 66 13.23 9.27 -14.57
C THR A 66 13.14 10.74 -14.21
N ASN A 67 14.19 11.50 -14.51
CA ASN A 67 14.18 12.97 -14.42
C ASN A 67 13.09 13.60 -15.30
N LYS A 68 12.82 13.05 -16.50
CA LYS A 68 11.67 13.41 -17.32
C LYS A 68 10.36 13.35 -16.52
N ASN A 69 10.14 12.25 -15.79
CA ASN A 69 8.91 12.10 -15.01
C ASN A 69 8.80 13.11 -13.87
N LEU A 70 9.92 13.48 -13.24
CA LEU A 70 9.94 14.52 -12.23
C LEU A 70 9.57 15.89 -12.82
N VAL A 71 10.05 16.21 -14.02
CA VAL A 71 9.68 17.45 -14.71
C VAL A 71 8.19 17.47 -15.09
N GLN A 72 7.65 16.36 -15.61
CA GLN A 72 6.20 16.25 -15.86
C GLN A 72 5.37 16.48 -14.57
N LEU A 73 5.86 15.98 -13.42
CA LEU A 73 5.23 16.22 -12.13
C LEU A 73 5.35 17.67 -11.65
N LYS A 74 6.49 18.33 -11.88
CA LYS A 74 6.73 19.74 -11.59
C LYS A 74 5.73 20.62 -12.36
N GLU A 75 5.51 20.30 -13.63
CA GLU A 75 4.55 20.97 -14.53
C GLU A 75 3.09 20.62 -14.27
N ARG A 76 2.82 19.79 -13.25
CA ARG A 76 1.47 19.36 -12.87
C ARG A 76 0.71 18.62 -13.99
N GLN A 77 1.43 17.89 -14.84
CA GLN A 77 0.80 17.06 -15.86
C GLN A 77 -0.09 15.98 -15.22
N SER A 78 -1.35 15.92 -15.62
CA SER A 78 -2.33 14.95 -15.09
C SER A 78 -1.99 13.50 -15.41
N SER A 79 -1.20 13.26 -16.46
CA SER A 79 -0.74 11.93 -16.90
C SER A 79 0.78 11.92 -17.11
N VAL A 80 1.50 11.18 -16.26
CA VAL A 80 2.96 11.04 -16.32
C VAL A 80 3.33 9.71 -16.99
N THR A 81 4.33 9.72 -17.87
CA THR A 81 4.73 8.53 -18.64
C THR A 81 5.58 7.59 -17.79
N VAL A 82 4.98 6.58 -17.16
CA VAL A 82 5.67 5.57 -16.35
C VAL A 82 5.41 4.19 -16.95
N ARG A 83 6.45 3.40 -17.22
CA ARG A 83 6.28 2.02 -17.73
C ARG A 83 5.69 1.11 -16.64
N ARG A 84 4.38 0.93 -16.65
CA ARG A 84 3.63 0.06 -15.71
C ARG A 84 3.42 -1.33 -16.30
N LYS A 85 2.84 -2.23 -15.50
CA LYS A 85 2.59 -3.63 -15.90
C LYS A 85 1.65 -3.77 -17.11
N TRP A 86 0.65 -2.89 -17.23
CA TRP A 86 -0.43 -2.99 -18.23
C TRP A 86 -0.78 -1.65 -18.89
N ASN A 87 0.03 -0.62 -18.64
CA ASN A 87 -0.16 0.73 -19.18
C ASN A 87 1.18 1.48 -19.15
N THR A 88 1.32 2.53 -19.96
CA THR A 88 2.50 3.39 -20.02
C THR A 88 2.30 4.73 -19.32
N SER A 89 1.12 4.99 -18.78
CA SER A 89 0.80 6.22 -18.05
C SER A 89 0.34 5.98 -16.62
N TRP A 90 0.68 6.95 -15.78
CA TRP A 90 0.17 7.11 -14.43
C TRP A 90 -0.65 8.41 -14.37
N ASN A 91 -1.95 8.26 -14.12
CA ASN A 91 -2.83 9.39 -13.85
C ASN A 91 -2.60 9.85 -12.41
N VAL A 92 -2.00 11.03 -12.25
CA VAL A 92 -1.55 11.54 -10.96
C VAL A 92 -2.72 12.15 -10.22
N THR A 93 -2.91 11.77 -8.96
CA THR A 93 -3.83 12.46 -8.05
C THR A 93 -3.02 13.41 -7.18
N TYR A 94 -2.98 14.69 -7.54
CA TYR A 94 -2.25 15.70 -6.79
C TYR A 94 -2.96 16.00 -5.47
N HIS A 95 -2.25 15.81 -4.37
CA HIS A 95 -2.65 16.20 -3.03
C HIS A 95 -1.50 16.97 -2.39
N LYS A 96 -1.81 17.85 -1.44
CA LYS A 96 -0.82 18.79 -0.88
C LYS A 96 0.48 18.12 -0.42
N PRO A 97 0.48 17.02 0.35
CA PRO A 97 1.72 16.33 0.73
C PRO A 97 2.56 15.84 -0.44
N LEU A 98 1.94 15.35 -1.53
CA LEU A 98 2.67 14.94 -2.73
C LEU A 98 3.23 16.14 -3.48
N VAL A 99 2.47 17.23 -3.58
CA VAL A 99 2.90 18.47 -4.23
C VAL A 99 4.12 19.06 -3.51
N ASP A 100 4.01 19.26 -2.20
CA ASP A 100 5.09 19.81 -1.37
C ASP A 100 6.37 18.93 -1.49
N PHE A 101 6.19 17.60 -1.55
CA PHE A 101 7.30 16.66 -1.70
C PHE A 101 7.89 16.64 -3.12
N ILE A 102 7.10 16.85 -4.17
CA ILE A 102 7.60 16.98 -5.55
C ILE A 102 8.50 18.22 -5.65
N ASP A 103 8.07 19.33 -5.06
CA ASP A 103 8.85 20.58 -5.10
C ASP A 103 10.18 20.41 -4.36
N GLU A 104 10.18 19.70 -3.22
CA GLU A 104 11.40 19.28 -2.55
C GLU A 104 12.29 18.38 -3.43
N LEU A 105 11.71 17.36 -4.09
CA LEU A 105 12.47 16.49 -4.99
C LEU A 105 13.12 17.26 -6.14
N CYS A 106 12.46 18.28 -6.68
CA CYS A 106 13.05 19.14 -7.71
C CYS A 106 14.28 19.89 -7.22
N VAL A 107 14.32 20.31 -5.95
CA VAL A 107 15.50 20.93 -5.34
C VAL A 107 16.60 19.88 -5.10
N VAL A 108 16.26 18.74 -4.50
CA VAL A 108 17.22 17.68 -4.17
C VAL A 108 17.87 17.09 -5.44
N PHE A 109 17.10 16.97 -6.51
CA PHE A 109 17.54 16.42 -7.79
C PHE A 109 17.70 17.50 -8.87
N GLU A 110 18.03 18.74 -8.48
CA GLU A 110 18.16 19.88 -9.40
C GLU A 110 19.07 19.56 -10.59
N ARG A 111 20.25 18.96 -10.36
CA ARG A 111 21.15 18.53 -11.43
C ARG A 111 20.46 17.62 -12.45
N LYS A 112 19.66 16.65 -11.99
CA LYS A 112 18.93 15.74 -12.88
C LYS A 112 17.84 16.45 -13.66
N VAL A 113 17.19 17.45 -13.05
CA VAL A 113 16.22 18.33 -13.71
C VAL A 113 16.91 19.13 -14.81
N GLN A 114 18.09 19.72 -14.55
CA GLN A 114 18.84 20.44 -15.57
C GLN A 114 19.28 19.53 -16.72
N LEU A 115 19.76 18.32 -16.41
CA LEU A 115 20.10 17.32 -17.43
C LEU A 115 18.93 17.02 -18.37
N TYR A 116 17.70 16.96 -17.86
CA TYR A 116 16.51 16.78 -18.71
C TYR A 116 16.34 17.93 -19.70
N TYR A 117 16.48 19.18 -19.24
CA TYR A 117 16.39 20.34 -20.12
C TYR A 117 17.53 20.42 -21.14
N SER A 118 18.68 19.81 -20.84
CA SER A 118 19.77 19.62 -21.81
C SER A 118 19.57 18.41 -22.73
N GLY A 119 18.40 17.76 -22.71
CA GLY A 119 18.07 16.63 -23.59
C GLY A 119 18.46 15.25 -23.08
N VAL A 120 18.98 15.13 -21.84
CA VAL A 120 19.43 13.87 -21.25
C VAL A 120 18.36 13.29 -20.32
N THR A 121 17.89 12.09 -20.64
CA THR A 121 16.96 11.35 -19.76
C THR A 121 17.70 10.27 -18.97
N GLU A 122 17.57 10.28 -17.66
CA GLU A 122 18.17 9.27 -16.77
C GLU A 122 17.25 8.90 -15.60
N LYS A 123 17.58 7.79 -14.91
CA LYS A 123 16.82 7.37 -13.73
C LYS A 123 16.91 8.43 -12.63
N LEU A 124 15.78 8.74 -12.02
CA LEU A 124 15.70 9.64 -10.87
C LEU A 124 16.33 8.98 -9.64
N PHE A 125 15.90 7.75 -9.34
CA PHE A 125 16.44 6.94 -8.26
C PHE A 125 17.32 5.83 -8.83
N ASP A 126 18.61 5.87 -8.49
CA ASP A 126 19.53 4.80 -8.87
C ASP A 126 19.45 3.64 -7.89
N ILE A 127 18.36 2.88 -7.97
CA ILE A 127 18.08 1.76 -7.07
C ILE A 127 17.31 0.65 -7.80
N SER A 128 17.73 -0.60 -7.59
CA SER A 128 17.02 -1.77 -8.10
C SER A 128 15.87 -2.18 -7.15
N PRO A 129 14.85 -2.91 -7.63
CA PRO A 129 13.75 -3.37 -6.77
C PRO A 129 14.22 -4.20 -5.57
N ASN A 130 15.24 -5.04 -5.75
CA ASN A 130 15.79 -5.88 -4.68
C ASN A 130 16.49 -5.01 -3.61
N VAL A 131 17.29 -4.04 -4.04
CA VAL A 131 17.97 -3.10 -3.13
C VAL A 131 16.94 -2.21 -2.43
N LEU A 132 15.88 -1.78 -3.11
CA LEU A 132 14.79 -1.01 -2.50
C LEU A 132 14.07 -1.85 -1.43
N SER A 133 13.77 -3.13 -1.72
CA SER A 133 13.16 -4.04 -0.75
C SER A 133 14.04 -4.21 0.49
N ALA A 134 15.35 -4.46 0.31
CA ALA A 134 16.31 -4.57 1.41
C ALA A 134 16.43 -3.25 2.21
N THR A 135 16.45 -2.11 1.51
CA THR A 135 16.52 -0.78 2.12
C THR A 135 15.31 -0.49 2.99
N VAL A 136 14.09 -0.78 2.52
CA VAL A 136 12.86 -0.60 3.30
C VAL A 136 12.91 -1.46 4.57
N ARG A 137 13.40 -2.71 4.47
CA ARG A 137 13.53 -3.61 5.63
C ARG A 137 14.56 -3.08 6.63
N SER A 138 15.73 -2.64 6.17
CA SER A 138 16.76 -2.04 7.02
C SER A 138 16.24 -0.78 7.74
N TYR A 139 15.58 0.12 7.03
CA TYR A 139 15.03 1.34 7.65
C TYR A 139 13.90 1.04 8.63
N TYR A 140 13.10 0.00 8.38
CA TYR A 140 12.12 -0.49 9.35
C TYR A 140 12.81 -0.89 10.66
N ILE A 141 13.87 -1.70 10.59
CA ILE A 141 14.63 -2.13 11.77
C ILE A 141 15.20 -0.93 12.52
N HIS A 142 15.79 0.04 11.82
CA HIS A 142 16.32 1.25 12.45
C HIS A 142 15.25 2.12 13.10
N ALA A 143 14.08 2.23 12.47
CA ALA A 143 13.02 3.12 12.95
C ALA A 143 12.23 2.52 14.12
N ILE A 144 12.06 1.21 14.14
CA ILE A 144 11.11 0.52 15.03
C ILE A 144 11.82 -0.37 16.05
N ASN A 145 13.10 -0.67 15.81
CA ASN A 145 13.90 -1.60 16.61
C ASN A 145 13.28 -3.02 16.68
N ASP A 146 12.70 -3.46 15.56
CA ASP A 146 12.05 -4.77 15.42
C ASP A 146 12.20 -5.30 13.99
N LEU A 147 12.07 -6.62 13.82
CA LEU A 147 12.14 -7.27 12.52
C LEU A 147 10.83 -7.09 11.75
N PRO A 148 10.89 -6.64 10.49
CA PRO A 148 9.69 -6.57 9.67
C PRO A 148 9.22 -7.98 9.28
N PRO A 149 7.91 -8.19 9.12
CA PRO A 149 7.38 -9.46 8.63
C PRO A 149 8.00 -9.91 7.30
N SER A 150 7.91 -11.21 7.02
CA SER A 150 8.36 -11.77 5.74
C SER A 150 7.62 -11.12 4.58
N GLY A 151 8.35 -10.76 3.52
CA GLY A 151 7.80 -10.08 2.34
C GLY A 151 7.48 -8.59 2.53
N PHE A 152 7.80 -7.99 3.69
CA PHE A 152 7.60 -6.56 3.91
C PHE A 152 8.42 -5.69 2.94
N GLY A 153 7.76 -4.69 2.36
CA GLY A 153 8.34 -3.72 1.43
C GLY A 153 7.29 -2.72 0.92
N ILE A 154 7.63 -1.96 -0.12
CA ILE A 154 6.76 -0.93 -0.72
C ILE A 154 5.36 -1.48 -1.08
N HIS A 155 5.29 -2.72 -1.56
CA HIS A 155 4.00 -3.32 -1.92
C HIS A 155 3.08 -3.49 -0.71
N VAL A 156 3.62 -3.94 0.43
CA VAL A 156 2.87 -4.10 1.69
C VAL A 156 2.49 -2.73 2.27
N MET A 157 3.37 -1.73 2.19
CA MET A 157 3.01 -0.36 2.58
C MET A 157 1.84 0.19 1.76
N ARG A 158 1.89 0.00 0.43
CA ARG A 158 0.81 0.38 -0.49
C ARG A 158 -0.49 -0.36 -0.18
N TYR A 159 -0.40 -1.64 0.18
CA TYR A 159 -1.55 -2.44 0.64
C TYR A 159 -2.21 -1.78 1.86
N ILE A 160 -1.43 -1.51 2.92
CA ILE A 160 -1.94 -0.93 4.18
C ILE A 160 -2.65 0.40 3.94
N ILE A 161 -2.05 1.28 3.13
CA ILE A 161 -2.66 2.59 2.81
C ILE A 161 -3.94 2.41 2.00
N GLY A 162 -3.92 1.54 0.98
CA GLY A 162 -5.09 1.24 0.17
C GLY A 162 -6.27 0.72 1.00
N THR A 163 -5.98 -0.19 1.94
CA THR A 163 -6.98 -0.73 2.87
C THR A 163 -7.53 0.36 3.80
N LYS A 164 -6.68 1.20 4.41
CA LYS A 164 -7.15 2.31 5.25
C LYS A 164 -7.98 3.36 4.50
N LEU A 165 -7.66 3.63 3.23
CA LEU A 165 -8.49 4.49 2.39
C LEU A 165 -9.86 3.85 2.10
N ALA A 166 -9.89 2.54 1.88
CA ALA A 166 -11.13 1.81 1.62
C ALA A 166 -12.04 1.72 2.86
N GLU A 167 -11.47 1.41 4.04
CA GLU A 167 -12.18 1.32 5.32
C GLU A 167 -12.91 2.62 5.69
N ASN A 168 -12.34 3.78 5.34
CA ASN A 168 -12.97 5.08 5.58
C ASN A 168 -14.07 5.43 4.57
N ASN A 169 -14.72 4.44 3.95
CA ASN A 169 -15.70 4.57 2.87
C ASN A 169 -15.21 5.36 1.64
N LYS A 170 -13.89 5.50 1.44
CA LYS A 170 -13.31 6.19 0.28
C LYS A 170 -12.81 5.18 -0.76
N LEU A 171 -13.63 4.19 -1.11
CA LEU A 171 -13.29 3.16 -2.10
C LEU A 171 -12.83 3.77 -3.46
N PRO A 172 -13.44 4.85 -3.98
CA PRO A 172 -12.93 5.54 -5.16
C PRO A 172 -11.55 6.17 -4.95
N ALA A 173 -11.25 6.68 -3.75
CA ALA A 173 -9.93 7.23 -3.43
C ALA A 173 -8.87 6.12 -3.33
N ALA A 174 -9.21 4.98 -2.73
CA ALA A 174 -8.35 3.80 -2.71
C ALA A 174 -8.06 3.29 -4.14
N GLN A 175 -9.09 3.21 -5.00
CA GLN A 175 -8.91 2.80 -6.39
C GLN A 175 -7.98 3.75 -7.15
N ARG A 176 -8.18 5.07 -7.00
CA ARG A 176 -7.34 6.11 -7.63
C ARG A 176 -5.90 6.04 -7.13
N PHE A 177 -5.69 5.98 -5.81
CA PHE A 177 -4.37 5.85 -5.19
C PHE A 177 -3.62 4.60 -5.68
N LEU A 178 -4.31 3.47 -5.77
CA LEU A 178 -3.73 2.23 -6.25
C LEU A 178 -3.59 2.19 -7.79
N GLY A 179 -4.27 3.05 -8.53
CA GLY A 179 -4.30 3.01 -9.99
C GLY A 179 -4.89 1.71 -10.53
N HIS A 180 -5.94 1.21 -9.90
CA HIS A 180 -6.66 0.01 -10.31
C HIS A 180 -7.74 0.34 -11.35
N LYS A 181 -7.77 -0.39 -12.49
CA LYS A 181 -8.79 -0.18 -13.53
C LYS A 181 -10.19 -0.58 -13.07
N GLN A 182 -10.31 -1.63 -12.26
CA GLN A 182 -11.59 -2.18 -11.80
C GLN A 182 -11.73 -2.08 -10.28
N LEU A 183 -12.94 -1.74 -9.82
CA LEU A 183 -13.26 -1.65 -8.39
C LEU A 183 -13.10 -2.99 -7.66
N ASP A 184 -13.29 -4.13 -8.31
CA ASP A 184 -13.24 -5.44 -7.66
C ASP A 184 -11.85 -5.79 -7.12
N THR A 185 -10.79 -5.39 -7.82
CA THR A 185 -9.41 -5.48 -7.30
C THR A 185 -9.19 -4.60 -6.06
N THR A 186 -10.02 -3.57 -5.88
CA THR A 186 -9.99 -2.69 -4.70
C THR A 186 -10.91 -3.22 -3.59
N LYS A 187 -12.05 -3.85 -3.93
CA LYS A 187 -12.94 -4.55 -2.98
C LYS A 187 -12.28 -5.75 -2.31
N HIS A 188 -11.29 -6.36 -2.95
CA HIS A 188 -10.48 -7.40 -2.28
C HIS A 188 -9.89 -6.90 -0.96
N TYR A 189 -9.50 -5.61 -0.85
CA TYR A 189 -8.97 -5.05 0.39
C TYR A 189 -10.01 -4.97 1.51
N LEU A 190 -11.29 -4.68 1.18
CA LEU A 190 -12.40 -4.65 2.13
C LEU A 190 -12.80 -6.05 2.61
N ARG A 191 -12.75 -7.06 1.73
CA ARG A 191 -13.13 -8.43 2.07
C ARG A 191 -12.22 -9.07 3.13
N TYR A 192 -10.95 -8.71 3.16
CA TYR A 192 -10.01 -9.23 4.16
C TYR A 192 -10.24 -8.63 5.55
N ASP A 193 -10.63 -7.35 5.65
CA ASP A 193 -10.90 -6.69 6.93
C ASP A 193 -12.28 -7.07 7.50
N LEU A 194 -13.30 -7.20 6.65
CA LEU A 194 -14.61 -7.75 7.07
C LEU A 194 -14.48 -9.19 7.60
N HIS A 195 -13.55 -9.99 7.06
CA HIS A 195 -13.30 -11.33 7.59
C HIS A 195 -12.61 -11.30 8.96
N GLU A 196 -11.66 -10.39 9.21
CA GLU A 196 -11.04 -10.16 10.53
C GLU A 196 -12.04 -9.59 11.54
N LEU A 197 -12.84 -8.60 11.14
CA LEU A 197 -13.91 -8.03 11.97
C LEU A 197 -14.95 -9.10 12.31
N ASN A 198 -15.42 -9.86 11.32
CA ASN A 198 -16.32 -10.98 11.56
C ASN A 198 -15.68 -12.04 12.44
N LYS A 199 -14.39 -12.37 12.26
CA LYS A 199 -13.70 -13.35 13.11
C LYS A 199 -13.56 -12.87 14.55
N ARG A 200 -13.28 -11.58 14.78
CA ARG A 200 -13.23 -10.97 16.12
C ARG A 200 -14.61 -10.91 16.75
N ILE A 201 -15.64 -10.54 15.99
CA ILE A 201 -17.03 -10.57 16.43
C ILE A 201 -17.45 -12.00 16.78
N THR A 202 -17.13 -12.99 15.94
CA THR A 202 -17.38 -14.41 16.21
C THR A 202 -16.65 -14.88 17.46
N GLN A 203 -15.39 -14.48 17.68
CA GLN A 203 -14.66 -14.80 18.91
C GLN A 203 -15.25 -14.12 20.16
N VAL A 204 -15.74 -12.88 20.05
CA VAL A 204 -16.42 -12.18 21.15
C VAL A 204 -17.77 -12.84 21.44
N ILE A 205 -18.54 -13.23 20.41
CA ILE A 205 -19.80 -13.94 20.55
C ILE A 205 -19.58 -15.31 21.22
N GLN A 206 -18.62 -16.09 20.74
CA GLN A 206 -18.31 -17.44 21.25
C GLN A 206 -17.78 -17.42 22.70
N ASN A 207 -17.05 -16.38 23.10
CA ASN A 207 -16.45 -16.28 24.43
C ASN A 207 -17.30 -15.48 25.43
N ASN A 208 -18.46 -14.94 25.02
CA ASN A 208 -19.32 -14.15 25.88
C ASN A 208 -20.61 -14.92 26.20
N ARG A 209 -20.75 -15.30 27.47
CA ARG A 209 -21.87 -16.07 28.01
C ARG A 209 -23.24 -15.47 27.69
N PHE A 210 -23.35 -14.15 27.62
CA PHE A 210 -24.57 -13.44 27.25
C PHE A 210 -24.96 -13.68 25.78
N TYR A 211 -24.01 -13.60 24.86
CA TYR A 211 -24.29 -13.78 23.43
C TYR A 211 -24.55 -15.25 23.08
N ASN A 212 -23.89 -16.20 23.74
CA ASN A 212 -24.20 -17.63 23.59
C ASN A 212 -25.62 -17.96 24.08
N GLN A 213 -26.08 -17.35 25.19
CA GLN A 213 -27.46 -17.50 25.66
C GLN A 213 -28.45 -16.90 24.65
N LEU A 214 -28.14 -15.74 24.07
CA LEU A 214 -28.99 -15.09 23.07
C LEU A 214 -29.12 -15.92 21.78
N MET A 215 -28.02 -16.49 21.29
CA MET A 215 -28.01 -17.34 20.09
C MET A 215 -28.77 -18.66 20.30
N ASN A 216 -28.63 -19.29 21.47
CA ASN A 216 -29.36 -20.51 21.81
C ASN A 216 -30.88 -20.29 21.84
N ILE A 217 -31.34 -19.14 22.34
CA ILE A 217 -32.78 -18.78 22.34
C ILE A 217 -33.29 -18.58 20.91
N LEU A 218 -32.48 -17.95 20.04
CA LEU A 218 -32.86 -17.70 18.65
C LEU A 218 -32.85 -18.97 17.79
N GLU A 219 -31.92 -19.91 18.01
CA GLU A 219 -31.90 -21.21 17.33
C GLU A 219 -33.07 -22.11 17.74
N TYR A 220 -33.50 -22.04 19.01
CA TYR A 220 -34.67 -22.79 19.51
C TYR A 220 -35.98 -22.32 18.83
N ASN A 221 -36.15 -21.01 18.66
CA ASN A 221 -37.32 -20.43 18.00
C ASN A 221 -37.38 -20.74 16.49
N ILE A 222 -36.24 -20.95 15.84
CA ILE A 222 -36.19 -21.35 14.42
C ILE A 222 -36.63 -22.80 14.25
N ILE A 223 -36.30 -23.70 15.19
CA ILE A 223 -36.70 -25.11 15.17
C ILE A 223 -38.19 -25.30 15.48
N GLU A 224 -38.78 -24.46 16.34
CA GLU A 224 -40.24 -24.49 16.58
C GLU A 224 -41.06 -23.93 15.41
N SER A 225 -40.50 -22.98 14.65
CA SER A 225 -41.17 -22.41 13.47
C SER A 225 -41.14 -23.29 12.21
N THR A 226 -40.32 -24.36 12.19
CA THR A 226 -40.24 -25.33 11.09
C THR A 226 -40.93 -26.66 11.38
N ASN A 227 -41.38 -26.87 12.62
CA ASN A 227 -42.12 -28.07 13.04
C ASN A 227 -43.62 -27.81 13.28
N ASN A 228 -44.13 -26.63 12.91
CA ASN A 228 -45.56 -26.29 12.85
C ASN A 228 -45.99 -26.01 11.41
#